data_AF-M1UX55-F1
#
_entry.id   AF-M1UX55-F1
#
_cell.length_a   1.000
_cell.length_b   1.000
_cell.length_c   1.000
_cell.angle_alpha   90.00
_cell.angle_beta   90.00
_cell.angle_gamma   90.00
#
_symmetry.space_group_name_H-M   'P 1'
#
loop_
_entity.id
_entity.type
_entity.pdbx_description
1 polymer ?
#
loop_
_entity_poly.entity_id
_entity_poly.type
_entity_poly.pdbx_seq_one_letter_code
_entity_poly.pdbx_strand_id
1 'polypeptide(L)'
;MISLSGGVRAAILRDDFSHARSSGLVDTMMKTPGFWESSSAVQRVAGFSGALAVALGAFGSHALPRRVSDPKLLRIWETGATYHLVHSLALALAARGGAFENRPAKVASLCFATGIALFSGSLYALTLTGKRRLGAVAPLGGTAFILGWVALALRR
;
A
#
# COMPACT_ATOMS: atom_id res chain seq x y z
N MET A 1 -9.94 -41.75 9.10
CA MET A 1 -8.79 -40.83 8.95
C MET A 1 -7.65 -41.58 8.30
N ILE A 2 -7.42 -41.41 7.00
CA ILE A 2 -6.32 -42.10 6.29
C ILE A 2 -5.05 -41.28 6.49
N SER A 3 -4.13 -41.77 7.32
CA SER A 3 -2.80 -41.20 7.51
C SER A 3 -1.93 -41.56 6.31
N LEU A 4 -1.88 -40.68 5.31
CA LEU A 4 -1.01 -40.83 4.14
C LEU A 4 0.46 -40.64 4.57
N SER A 5 1.33 -41.58 4.19
CA SER A 5 2.76 -41.51 4.49
C SER A 5 3.43 -40.31 3.80
N GLY A 6 4.52 -39.80 4.38
CA GLY A 6 5.20 -38.59 3.91
C GLY A 6 5.63 -38.64 2.43
N GLY A 7 5.85 -39.83 1.86
CA GLY A 7 6.18 -40.01 0.44
C GLY A 7 5.00 -39.74 -0.50
N VAL A 8 3.77 -40.11 -0.12
CA VAL A 8 2.57 -39.91 -0.95
C VAL A 8 2.16 -38.43 -0.98
N ARG A 9 2.31 -37.73 0.15
CA ARG A 9 2.15 -36.26 0.22
C ARG A 9 3.19 -35.52 -0.62
N ALA A 10 4.43 -36.01 -0.66
CA ALA A 10 5.50 -35.42 -1.45
C ALA A 10 5.33 -35.68 -2.96
N ALA A 11 4.74 -36.81 -3.35
CA ALA A 11 4.44 -37.12 -4.76
C ALA A 11 3.31 -36.24 -5.31
N ILE A 12 2.20 -36.10 -4.56
CA ILE A 12 1.06 -35.26 -4.97
C ILE A 12 1.47 -33.78 -5.09
N LEU A 13 2.32 -33.26 -4.19
CA LEU A 13 2.86 -31.90 -4.28
C LEU A 13 3.90 -31.71 -5.40
N ARG A 14 4.53 -32.78 -5.90
CA ARG A 14 5.50 -32.71 -7.01
C ARG A 14 4.84 -32.83 -8.38
N ASP A 15 3.77 -33.63 -8.50
CA ASP A 15 3.05 -33.85 -9.75
C ASP A 15 2.18 -32.65 -10.16
N ASP A 16 1.60 -31.93 -9.21
CA ASP A 16 0.81 -30.71 -9.51
C ASP A 16 1.68 -29.57 -10.06
N PHE A 17 2.87 -29.37 -9.49
CA PHE A 17 3.78 -28.30 -9.93
C PHE A 17 4.52 -28.63 -11.23
N SER A 18 4.74 -29.91 -11.53
CA SER A 18 5.36 -30.35 -12.78
C SER A 18 4.39 -30.17 -13.96
N HIS A 19 3.11 -30.47 -13.78
CA HIS A 19 2.05 -30.22 -14.78
C HIS A 19 1.81 -28.72 -15.04
N ALA A 20 1.85 -27.88 -14.01
CA ALA A 20 1.73 -26.42 -14.18
C ALA A 20 2.91 -25.81 -14.95
N ARG A 21 4.11 -26.38 -14.80
CA ARG A 21 5.32 -25.94 -15.51
C ARG A 21 5.38 -26.44 -16.96
N SER A 22 4.88 -27.65 -17.24
CA SER A 22 4.91 -28.26 -18.58
C SER A 22 3.74 -27.83 -19.49
N SER A 23 2.63 -27.34 -18.92
CA SER A 23 1.42 -26.95 -19.65
C SER A 23 1.55 -25.63 -20.43
N GLY A 24 2.75 -25.06 -20.52
CA GLY A 24 2.96 -23.76 -21.12
C GLY A 24 2.30 -22.62 -20.36
N LEU A 25 1.51 -22.86 -19.30
CA LEU A 25 0.81 -21.84 -18.53
C LEU A 25 1.74 -20.83 -17.88
N VAL A 26 2.87 -21.28 -17.34
CA VAL A 26 3.89 -20.38 -16.76
C VAL A 26 4.59 -19.58 -17.86
N ASP A 27 4.80 -20.18 -19.03
CA ASP A 27 5.41 -19.53 -20.18
C ASP A 27 4.45 -18.55 -20.88
N THR A 28 3.16 -18.88 -20.94
CA THR A 28 2.05 -18.06 -21.46
C THR A 28 1.65 -16.97 -20.49
N MET A 29 1.73 -17.23 -19.17
CA MET A 29 1.86 -16.18 -18.18
C MET A 29 3.09 -15.39 -18.57
N MET A 30 4.34 -15.78 -18.30
CA MET A 30 5.53 -14.92 -18.53
C MET A 30 5.68 -14.25 -19.93
N LYS A 31 5.04 -14.75 -20.99
CA LYS A 31 5.07 -14.17 -22.35
C LYS A 31 3.81 -13.38 -22.71
N THR A 32 2.77 -13.30 -21.88
CA THR A 32 1.63 -12.40 -22.14
C THR A 32 2.09 -10.94 -21.98
N PRO A 33 2.13 -10.15 -23.06
CA PRO A 33 2.44 -8.73 -22.96
C PRO A 33 1.40 -8.08 -22.04
N GLY A 34 1.85 -7.34 -21.02
CA GLY A 34 0.97 -6.58 -20.13
C GLY A 34 0.84 -7.06 -18.67
N PHE A 35 1.15 -8.30 -18.28
CA PHE A 35 1.09 -8.66 -16.84
C PHE A 35 2.30 -8.14 -16.06
N TRP A 36 3.52 -8.11 -16.65
CA TRP A 36 4.73 -7.50 -16.06
C TRP A 36 5.04 -6.11 -16.64
N GLU A 37 4.47 -5.77 -17.80
CA GLU A 37 4.78 -4.51 -18.52
C GLU A 37 3.93 -3.32 -18.09
N SER A 38 2.83 -3.52 -17.35
CA SER A 38 1.91 -2.46 -16.93
C SER A 38 2.43 -1.66 -15.73
N SER A 39 3.69 -1.19 -15.76
CA SER A 39 4.23 -0.30 -14.73
C SER A 39 3.67 1.11 -14.91
N SER A 40 2.39 1.32 -14.59
CA SER A 40 1.85 2.67 -14.52
C SER A 40 2.72 3.49 -13.56
N ALA A 41 3.04 4.75 -13.89
CA ALA A 41 3.84 5.61 -13.03
C ALA A 41 3.28 5.68 -11.59
N VAL A 42 1.95 5.56 -11.46
CA VAL A 42 1.22 5.46 -10.19
C VAL A 42 1.65 4.25 -9.37
N GLN A 43 1.89 3.09 -9.99
CA GLN A 43 2.31 1.88 -9.28
C GLN A 43 3.73 2.03 -8.70
N ARG A 44 4.63 2.74 -9.41
CA ARG A 44 5.96 3.10 -8.87
C ARG A 44 5.82 4.04 -7.67
N VAL A 45 4.97 5.06 -7.78
CA VAL A 45 4.67 5.98 -6.66
C VAL A 45 4.10 5.22 -5.46
N ALA A 46 3.19 4.26 -5.69
CA ALA A 46 2.65 3.42 -4.63
C ALA A 46 3.73 2.60 -3.92
N GLY A 47 4.64 1.99 -4.70
CA GLY A 47 5.79 1.23 -4.17
C GLY A 47 6.71 2.08 -3.29
N PHE A 48 7.13 3.25 -3.79
CA PHE A 48 7.96 4.18 -3.00
C PHE A 48 7.23 4.70 -1.77
N SER A 49 5.95 5.02 -1.91
CA SER A 49 5.11 5.48 -0.81
C SER A 49 5.00 4.41 0.29
N GLY A 50 4.78 3.14 -0.08
CA GLY A 50 4.72 2.02 0.86
C GLY A 50 6.06 1.77 1.56
N ALA A 51 7.17 1.82 0.82
CA ALA A 51 8.51 1.70 1.40
C ALA A 51 8.78 2.82 2.42
N LEU A 52 8.39 4.06 2.09
CA LEU A 52 8.50 5.19 3.00
C LEU A 52 7.61 5.02 4.24
N ALA A 53 6.38 4.53 4.08
CA ALA A 53 5.48 4.27 5.20
C ALA A 53 6.07 3.25 6.18
N VAL A 54 6.67 2.16 5.68
CA VAL A 54 7.37 1.17 6.50
C VAL A 54 8.56 1.79 7.22
N ALA A 55 9.39 2.56 6.52
CA ALA A 55 10.55 3.22 7.10
C ALA A 55 10.16 4.20 8.22
N LEU A 56 9.13 5.02 7.99
CA LEU A 56 8.62 5.97 8.97
C LEU A 56 7.92 5.27 10.15
N GLY A 57 7.22 4.15 9.91
CA GLY A 57 6.66 3.31 10.97
C GLY A 57 7.75 2.74 11.88
N ALA A 58 8.79 2.14 11.30
CA ALA A 58 9.93 1.59 12.04
C ALA A 58 10.70 2.68 12.81
N PHE A 59 10.92 3.84 12.20
CA PHE A 59 11.51 5.00 12.85
C PHE A 59 10.67 5.46 14.04
N GLY A 60 9.35 5.52 13.89
CA GLY A 60 8.40 5.90 14.92
C GLY A 60 8.45 5.03 16.18
N SER A 61 8.62 3.72 16.02
CA SER A 61 8.65 2.78 17.15
C SER A 61 10.02 2.61 17.80
N HIS A 62 11.13 2.77 17.05
CA HIS A 62 12.47 2.48 17.57
C HIS A 62 13.30 3.74 17.90
N ALA A 63 13.26 4.75 17.04
CA ALA A 63 14.19 5.87 17.09
C ALA A 63 13.52 7.16 17.59
N LEU A 64 12.28 7.40 17.21
CA LEU A 64 11.54 8.62 17.57
C LEU A 64 11.35 8.83 19.08
N PRO A 65 11.09 7.80 19.92
CA PRO A 65 10.94 7.99 21.37
C PRO A 65 12.20 8.51 22.06
N ARG A 66 13.38 8.40 21.42
CA ARG A 66 14.63 8.99 21.91
C ARG A 66 14.72 10.50 21.66
N ARG A 67 13.87 11.05 20.78
CA ARG A 67 13.85 12.46 20.37
C ARG A 67 12.60 13.20 20.84
N VAL A 68 11.48 12.49 20.99
CA VAL A 68 10.19 13.04 21.39
C VAL A 68 9.71 12.27 22.62
N SER A 69 9.59 12.95 23.74
CA SER A 69 9.16 12.36 25.02
C SER A 69 7.64 12.42 25.25
N ASP A 70 6.92 13.30 24.55
CA ASP A 70 5.46 13.41 24.68
C ASP A 70 4.76 12.18 24.05
N PRO A 71 4.10 11.33 24.86
CA PRO A 71 3.43 10.13 24.35
C PRO A 71 2.30 10.45 23.36
N LYS A 72 1.67 11.63 23.45
CA LYS A 72 0.62 12.04 22.51
C LYS A 72 1.18 12.27 21.13
N LEU A 73 2.37 12.87 21.02
CA LEU A 73 3.03 13.09 19.74
C LEU A 73 3.49 11.77 19.11
N LEU A 74 3.98 10.82 19.91
CA LEU A 74 4.30 9.48 19.43
C LEU A 74 3.07 8.77 18.84
N ARG A 75 1.92 8.83 19.53
CA ARG A 75 0.67 8.25 19.03
C ARG A 75 0.16 8.94 17.75
N ILE A 76 0.38 10.25 17.63
CA ILE A 76 0.07 11.00 16.40
C ILE A 76 0.94 10.51 15.24
N TRP A 77 2.23 10.30 15.47
CA TRP A 77 3.14 9.72 14.47
C TRP A 77 2.67 8.33 14.02
N GLU A 78 2.37 7.44 14.97
CA GLU A 78 1.87 6.10 14.69
C GLU A 78 0.60 6.14 13.84
N THR A 79 -0.34 7.03 14.18
CA THR A 79 -1.55 7.25 13.37
C THR A 79 -1.20 7.67 11.95
N GLY A 80 -0.26 8.60 11.78
CA GLY A 80 0.25 9.03 10.48
C GLY A 80 0.83 7.85 9.67
N ALA A 81 1.65 7.02 10.29
CA ALA A 81 2.29 5.84 9.69
C ALA A 81 1.28 4.77 9.27
N THR A 82 0.30 4.46 10.12
CA THR A 82 -0.76 3.51 9.81
C THR A 82 -1.58 3.98 8.60
N TYR A 83 -2.02 5.25 8.60
CA TYR A 83 -2.78 5.79 7.48
C TYR A 83 -1.95 5.87 6.20
N HIS A 84 -0.66 6.19 6.31
CA HIS A 84 0.26 6.21 5.17
C HIS A 84 0.31 4.82 4.52
N LEU A 85 0.61 3.78 5.31
CA LEU A 85 0.75 2.42 4.79
C LEU A 85 -0.55 1.89 4.16
N VAL A 86 -1.69 2.05 4.85
CA VAL A 86 -3.00 1.61 4.36
C VAL A 86 -3.33 2.26 3.01
N HIS A 87 -3.10 3.57 2.88
CA HIS A 87 -3.43 4.27 1.65
C HIS A 87 -2.36 4.11 0.56
N SER A 88 -1.12 3.76 0.89
CA SER A 88 -0.12 3.31 -0.10
C SER A 88 -0.57 1.98 -0.75
N LEU A 89 -1.12 1.06 0.04
CA LEU A 89 -1.70 -0.18 -0.49
C LEU A 89 -2.95 0.10 -1.33
N ALA A 90 -3.84 0.98 -0.86
CA ALA A 90 -5.00 1.39 -1.63
C ALA A 90 -4.61 2.07 -2.96
N LEU A 91 -3.55 2.87 -2.97
CA LEU A 91 -2.97 3.48 -4.17
C LEU A 91 -2.42 2.41 -5.14
N ALA A 92 -1.75 1.39 -4.62
CA ALA A 92 -1.30 0.27 -5.45
C ALA A 92 -2.47 -0.50 -6.08
N LEU A 93 -3.56 -0.70 -5.33
CA LEU A 93 -4.78 -1.35 -5.83
C LEU A 93 -5.51 -0.50 -6.88
N ALA A 94 -5.57 0.82 -6.68
CA ALA A 94 -6.12 1.75 -7.65
C ALA A 94 -5.31 1.75 -8.96
N ALA A 95 -3.98 1.58 -8.87
CA ALA A 95 -3.09 1.47 -10.01
C ALA A 95 -3.24 0.15 -10.80
N ARG A 96 -3.66 -0.94 -10.15
CA ARG A 96 -3.71 -2.32 -10.69
C ARG A 96 -4.86 -2.57 -11.70
N GLY A 97 -5.18 -1.60 -12.54
CA GLY A 97 -6.24 -1.72 -13.56
C GLY A 97 -6.27 -0.57 -14.55
N GLY A 98 -5.11 0.04 -14.81
CA GLY A 98 -5.02 1.19 -15.73
C GLY A 98 -5.53 2.48 -15.11
N ALA A 99 -4.79 3.05 -14.15
CA ALA A 99 -5.16 4.33 -13.52
C ALA A 99 -5.37 5.49 -14.51
N PHE A 100 -4.84 5.39 -15.74
CA PHE A 100 -5.03 6.39 -16.78
C PHE A 100 -6.14 6.07 -17.78
N GLU A 101 -6.59 4.81 -17.83
CA GLU A 101 -7.66 4.35 -18.72
C GLU A 101 -9.04 4.46 -18.04
N ASN A 102 -9.06 4.33 -16.71
CA ASN A 102 -10.29 4.37 -15.91
C ASN A 102 -10.35 5.64 -15.05
N ARG A 103 -11.31 6.53 -15.34
CA ARG A 103 -11.47 7.82 -14.66
C ARG A 103 -11.64 7.67 -13.13
N PRO A 104 -12.51 6.77 -12.60
CA PRO A 104 -12.55 6.44 -11.18
C PRO A 104 -11.19 6.04 -10.58
N ALA A 105 -10.42 5.19 -11.27
CA ALA A 105 -9.10 4.77 -10.80
C ALA A 105 -8.09 5.93 -10.74
N LYS A 106 -8.14 6.85 -11.70
CA LYS A 106 -7.34 8.09 -11.69
C LYS A 106 -7.66 8.96 -10.49
N VAL A 107 -8.95 9.20 -10.24
CA VAL A 107 -9.44 10.01 -9.11
C VAL A 107 -9.02 9.35 -7.80
N ALA A 108 -9.25 8.05 -7.63
CA ALA A 108 -8.83 7.31 -6.45
C ALA A 108 -7.32 7.46 -6.19
N SER A 109 -6.50 7.31 -7.24
CA SER A 109 -5.04 7.42 -7.13
C SER A 109 -4.59 8.82 -6.69
N LEU A 110 -5.16 9.88 -7.29
CA LEU A 110 -4.85 11.26 -6.89
C LEU A 110 -5.29 11.53 -5.45
N CYS A 111 -6.52 11.13 -5.10
CA CYS A 111 -7.07 11.28 -3.76
C CYS A 111 -6.22 10.60 -2.68
N PHE A 112 -5.77 9.36 -2.91
CA PHE A 112 -4.89 8.67 -1.96
C PHE A 112 -3.51 9.32 -1.87
N ALA A 113 -2.89 9.70 -2.99
CA ALA A 113 -1.59 10.36 -2.97
C ALA A 113 -1.64 11.72 -2.24
N THR A 114 -2.65 12.55 -2.53
CA THR A 114 -2.88 13.82 -1.85
C THR A 114 -3.21 13.62 -0.38
N GLY A 115 -4.04 12.62 -0.05
CA GLY A 115 -4.36 12.28 1.33
C GLY A 115 -3.13 11.88 2.13
N ILE A 116 -2.21 11.06 1.57
CA ILE A 116 -0.95 10.69 2.24
C ILE A 116 -0.11 11.93 2.53
N ALA A 117 0.05 12.81 1.55
CA ALA A 117 0.85 14.02 1.71
C ALA A 117 0.26 14.97 2.78
N LEU A 118 -1.05 15.21 2.75
CA LEU A 118 -1.71 16.16 3.65
C LEU A 118 -1.99 15.57 5.03
N PHE A 119 -2.53 14.36 5.11
CA PHE A 119 -2.85 13.72 6.39
C PHE A 119 -1.58 13.22 7.07
N SER A 120 -0.94 12.18 6.53
CA SER A 120 0.23 11.57 7.18
C SER A 120 1.41 12.53 7.25
N GLY A 121 1.69 13.26 6.18
CA GLY A 121 2.76 14.26 6.16
C GLY A 121 2.59 15.35 7.22
N SER A 122 1.36 15.85 7.43
CA SER A 122 1.12 16.86 8.49
C SER A 122 1.27 16.29 9.90
N LEU A 123 0.91 15.03 10.14
CA LEU A 123 1.10 14.38 11.45
C LEU A 123 2.58 14.14 11.75
N TYR A 124 3.38 13.74 10.76
CA TYR A 124 4.84 13.63 10.92
C TYR A 124 5.47 15.00 11.22
N ALA A 125 5.10 16.03 10.45
CA ALA A 125 5.60 17.38 10.64
C ALA A 125 5.16 17.97 11.99
N LEU A 126 3.92 17.73 12.41
CA LEU A 126 3.39 18.10 13.72
C LEU A 126 4.22 17.47 14.84
N THR A 127 4.53 16.18 14.72
CA THR A 127 5.30 15.44 15.72
C THR A 127 6.74 15.97 15.84
N LEU A 128 7.40 16.23 14.70
CA LEU A 128 8.79 16.69 14.69
C LEU A 128 8.96 18.16 15.09
N THR A 129 7.96 19.01 14.80
CA THR A 129 8.06 20.46 15.04
C THR A 129 7.29 20.93 16.27
N GLY A 130 6.38 20.12 16.81
CA GLY A 130 5.45 20.50 17.88
C GLY A 130 4.38 21.53 17.46
N LYS A 131 4.35 21.97 16.20
CA LYS A 131 3.45 23.04 15.73
C LYS A 131 2.02 22.54 15.54
N ARG A 132 1.18 22.66 16.57
CA ARG A 132 -0.23 22.21 16.59
C ARG A 132 -1.09 22.65 15.40
N ARG A 133 -0.80 23.82 14.80
CA ARG A 133 -1.52 24.31 13.61
C ARG A 133 -1.41 23.37 12.40
N LEU A 134 -0.35 22.57 12.32
CA LEU A 134 -0.19 21.57 11.26
C LEU A 134 -1.28 20.49 11.32
N GLY A 135 -1.81 20.20 12.52
CA GLY A 135 -2.92 19.27 12.69
C GLY A 135 -4.21 19.70 11.98
N ALA A 136 -4.39 21.01 11.70
CA ALA A 136 -5.55 21.52 10.97
C ALA A 136 -5.54 21.14 9.47
N VAL A 137 -4.40 20.67 8.94
CA VAL A 137 -4.29 20.17 7.56
C VAL A 137 -4.81 18.74 7.44
N ALA A 138 -4.78 17.96 8.53
CA ALA A 138 -5.19 16.55 8.52
C ALA A 138 -6.64 16.33 8.05
N PRO A 139 -7.65 17.12 8.46
CA PRO A 139 -9.01 16.97 7.93
C PRO A 139 -9.12 17.04 6.41
N LEU A 140 -8.33 17.90 5.75
CA LEU A 140 -8.30 17.99 4.28
C LEU A 140 -7.77 16.70 3.65
N GLY A 141 -6.71 16.13 4.23
CA GLY A 141 -6.18 14.85 3.81
C GLY A 141 -7.14 13.68 4.08
N GLY A 142 -7.86 13.71 5.21
CA GLY A 142 -8.90 12.74 5.53
C GLY A 142 -10.06 12.75 4.54
N THR A 143 -10.52 13.94 4.15
CA THR A 143 -11.52 14.10 3.07
C THR A 143 -11.01 13.52 1.75
N ALA A 144 -9.74 13.76 1.39
CA ALA A 144 -9.14 13.16 0.21
C ALA A 144 -9.13 11.62 0.29
N PHE A 145 -8.79 11.03 1.43
CA PHE A 145 -8.89 9.57 1.62
C PHE A 145 -10.30 9.03 1.42
N ILE A 146 -11.31 9.68 2.00
CA ILE A 146 -12.72 9.28 1.85
C ILE A 146 -13.11 9.29 0.37
N LEU A 147 -12.81 10.38 -0.34
CA LEU A 147 -13.09 10.50 -1.78
C LEU A 147 -12.35 9.43 -2.60
N GLY A 148 -11.13 9.07 -2.19
CA GLY A 148 -10.35 8.02 -2.83
C GLY A 148 -11.00 6.64 -2.71
N TRP A 149 -11.47 6.28 -1.52
CA TRP A 149 -12.21 5.04 -1.28
C TRP A 149 -13.55 5.01 -2.02
N VAL A 150 -14.29 6.11 -2.03
CA VAL A 150 -15.54 6.23 -2.80
C VAL A 150 -15.27 6.04 -4.30
N ALA A 151 -14.26 6.70 -4.84
CA ALA A 151 -13.88 6.55 -6.24
C ALA A 151 -13.47 5.10 -6.58
N LEU A 152 -12.76 4.42 -5.66
CA LEU A 152 -12.41 3.01 -5.82
C LEU A 152 -13.65 2.09 -5.79
N ALA A 153 -14.62 2.38 -4.92
CA ALA A 153 -15.89 1.63 -4.84
C ALA A 153 -16.77 1.81 -6.09
N LEU A 154 -16.68 2.97 -6.75
CA LEU A 154 -17.41 3.26 -7.99
C LEU A 154 -16.69 2.76 -9.25
N ARG A 155 -15.47 2.22 -9.11
CA ARG A 155 -14.72 1.63 -10.22
C ARG A 155 -15.41 0.34 -10.66
N ARG A 156 -16.05 0.40 -11.83
CA ARG A 156 -16.61 -0.75 -12.56
C ARG A 156 -15.52 -1.43 -13.39
#